data_AF-A0A4R6R1T6-F1
#
_entry.id   AF-A0A4R6R1T6-F1
#
_cell.length_a   1.000
_cell.length_b   1.000
_cell.length_c   1.000
_cell.angle_alpha   90.00
_cell.angle_beta   90.00
_cell.angle_gamma   90.00
#
_symmetry.space_group_name_H-M   'P 1'
#
loop_
_entity.id
_entity.type
_entity.pdbx_description
1 polymer ?
#
loop_
_entity_poly.entity_id
_entity_poly.type
_entity_poly.pdbx_seq_one_letter_code
_entity_poly.pdbx_strand_id
1 'polypeptide(L)'
;MSRINLSTAIVAAVLAITTAPAFASNGFTPANNDSGGEYHAMPGGKTRAEVIAELEAARRDGTLARMSRNQSYELGYDMPTRSVGTKRAKEASNGNISGSGELVFEGPAAGARTRAEVIEELRRAREDGSLRRMNTNRGY
;
A
#
# COMPACT_ATOMS: atom_id res chain seq x y z
N MET A 1 -24.83 13.86 -65.38
CA MET A 1 -23.89 14.27 -64.32
C MET A 1 -24.43 13.75 -62.99
N SER A 2 -24.07 12.54 -62.58
CA SER A 2 -24.47 11.99 -61.27
C SER A 2 -23.20 11.79 -60.44
N ARG A 3 -23.11 12.46 -59.27
CA ARG A 3 -22.00 12.30 -58.33
C ARG A 3 -22.50 11.47 -57.16
N ILE A 4 -22.00 10.24 -57.06
CA ILE A 4 -22.26 9.36 -55.93
C ILE A 4 -21.25 9.75 -54.84
N ASN A 5 -21.72 10.45 -53.81
CA ASN A 5 -20.90 10.75 -52.63
C ASN A 5 -20.97 9.54 -51.68
N LEU A 6 -19.92 8.73 -51.66
CA LEU A 6 -19.78 7.60 -50.75
C LEU A 6 -19.30 8.14 -49.38
N SER A 7 -20.24 8.32 -48.45
CA SER A 7 -19.94 8.65 -47.06
C SER A 7 -19.26 7.45 -46.39
N THR A 8 -17.95 7.56 -46.13
CA THR A 8 -17.17 6.58 -45.38
C THR A 8 -17.53 6.66 -43.90
N ALA A 9 -18.41 5.78 -43.43
CA ALA A 9 -18.65 5.58 -42.02
C ALA A 9 -17.49 4.75 -41.42
N ILE A 10 -16.72 5.39 -40.54
CA ILE A 10 -15.66 4.74 -39.75
C ILE A 10 -16.33 3.78 -38.77
N VAL A 11 -16.12 2.47 -38.97
CA VAL A 11 -16.55 1.42 -38.05
C VAL A 11 -15.60 1.43 -36.85
N ALA A 12 -16.04 2.02 -35.74
CA ALA A 12 -15.38 1.88 -34.45
C ALA A 12 -15.68 0.49 -33.87
N ALA A 13 -14.82 -0.48 -34.19
CA ALA A 13 -14.85 -1.78 -33.54
C ALA A 13 -14.26 -1.65 -32.13
N VAL A 14 -15.11 -1.44 -31.12
CA VAL A 14 -14.72 -1.62 -29.72
C VAL A 14 -14.58 -3.12 -29.47
N LEU A 15 -13.34 -3.61 -29.51
CA LEU A 15 -13.04 -4.99 -29.18
C LEU A 15 -13.17 -5.14 -27.66
N ALA A 16 -14.30 -5.68 -27.19
CA ALA A 16 -14.45 -6.06 -25.80
C ALA A 16 -13.55 -7.27 -25.54
N ILE A 17 -12.37 -7.03 -24.98
CA ILE A 17 -11.47 -8.11 -24.55
C ILE A 17 -12.13 -8.77 -23.35
N THR A 18 -12.82 -9.89 -23.57
CA THR A 18 -13.28 -10.76 -22.48
C THR A 18 -12.07 -11.50 -21.94
N THR A 19 -11.29 -10.85 -21.07
CA THR A 19 -10.25 -11.54 -20.32
C THR A 19 -10.94 -12.45 -19.31
N ALA A 20 -10.99 -13.74 -19.61
CA ALA A 20 -11.32 -14.73 -18.58
C ALA A 20 -10.37 -14.52 -17.38
N PRO A 21 -10.84 -14.63 -16.13
CA PRO A 21 -9.97 -14.53 -14.98
C PRO A 21 -8.93 -15.66 -15.09
N ALA A 22 -7.70 -15.30 -15.45
CA ALA A 22 -6.58 -16.21 -15.37
C ALA A 22 -6.23 -16.35 -13.88
N PHE A 23 -6.37 -17.57 -13.36
CA PHE A 23 -5.82 -17.88 -12.04
C PHE A 23 -4.31 -17.64 -12.08
N ALA A 24 -3.77 -17.10 -10.99
CA ALA A 24 -2.35 -16.86 -10.87
C ALA A 24 -1.61 -18.21 -11.03
N SER A 25 -0.94 -18.40 -12.16
CA SER A 25 -0.04 -19.54 -12.36
C SER A 25 1.25 -19.24 -11.61
N ASN A 26 1.53 -20.07 -10.60
CA ASN A 26 2.73 -20.02 -9.79
C ASN A 26 3.95 -20.68 -10.48
N GLY A 27 3.88 -20.93 -11.79
CA GLY A 27 4.98 -21.49 -12.58
C GLY A 27 5.34 -22.93 -12.22
N PHE A 28 4.48 -23.61 -11.46
CA PHE A 28 4.66 -24.99 -11.04
C PHE A 28 3.42 -25.82 -11.34
N THR A 29 3.62 -26.97 -11.97
CA THR A 29 2.59 -27.94 -12.30
C THR A 29 2.92 -29.27 -11.62
N PRO A 30 2.14 -29.72 -10.62
CA PRO A 30 2.37 -31.02 -9.99
C PRO A 30 2.09 -32.13 -11.01
N ALA A 31 2.99 -33.10 -11.10
CA ALA A 31 2.80 -34.30 -11.87
C ALA A 31 1.94 -35.29 -11.07
N ASN A 32 1.18 -36.14 -11.78
CA ASN A 32 0.30 -37.14 -11.13
C ASN A 32 1.07 -38.43 -10.78
N ASN A 33 2.31 -38.30 -10.35
CA ASN A 33 3.20 -39.41 -10.00
C ASN A 33 4.22 -38.97 -8.94
N ASP A 34 4.95 -39.93 -8.38
CA ASP A 34 5.92 -39.69 -7.30
C ASP A 34 7.17 -38.90 -7.74
N SER A 35 7.21 -38.43 -8.99
CA SER A 35 8.32 -37.65 -9.55
C SER A 35 8.25 -36.16 -9.22
N GLY A 36 7.21 -35.69 -8.52
CA GLY A 36 7.07 -34.28 -8.12
C GLY A 36 6.28 -33.46 -9.13
N GLY A 37 6.88 -32.43 -9.73
CA GLY A 37 6.22 -31.56 -10.69
C GLY A 37 7.18 -30.77 -11.57
N GLU A 38 6.66 -30.15 -12.61
CA GLU A 38 7.44 -29.36 -13.58
C GLU A 38 7.39 -27.88 -13.24
N TYR A 39 8.52 -27.20 -13.44
CA TYR A 39 8.60 -25.76 -13.40
C TYR A 39 8.56 -25.20 -14.83
N HIS A 40 7.78 -24.14 -15.03
CA HIS A 40 7.68 -23.44 -16.30
C HIS A 40 7.95 -21.95 -16.12
N ALA A 41 8.39 -21.29 -17.20
CA ALA A 41 8.50 -19.85 -17.21
C ALA A 41 7.14 -19.23 -16.92
N MET A 42 7.07 -18.41 -15.88
CA MET A 42 5.86 -17.66 -15.58
C MET A 42 5.57 -16.68 -16.73
N PRO A 43 4.30 -16.48 -17.10
CA PRO A 43 3.94 -15.37 -17.97
C PRO A 43 4.44 -14.07 -17.33
N GLY A 44 5.05 -13.20 -18.14
CA GLY A 44 5.54 -11.90 -17.67
C GLY A 44 4.39 -11.12 -17.02
N GLY A 45 4.67 -10.57 -15.84
CA GLY A 45 3.74 -9.65 -15.19
C GLY A 45 3.64 -8.31 -15.93
N LYS A 46 2.61 -7.53 -15.62
CA LYS A 46 2.46 -6.17 -16.14
C LYS A 46 3.70 -5.34 -15.80
N THR A 47 4.18 -4.56 -16.76
CA THR A 47 5.26 -3.61 -16.50
C THR A 47 4.77 -2.52 -15.56
N ARG A 48 5.71 -1.84 -14.88
CA ARG A 48 5.35 -0.70 -14.01
C ARG A 48 4.56 0.37 -14.76
N ALA A 49 4.91 0.63 -16.02
CA ALA A 49 4.22 1.61 -16.86
C ALA A 49 2.77 1.20 -17.14
N GLU A 50 2.54 -0.09 -17.44
CA GLU A 50 1.20 -0.64 -17.66
C GLU A 50 0.34 -0.57 -16.40
N VAL A 51 0.91 -0.92 -15.23
CA VAL A 51 0.20 -0.82 -13.95
C VAL A 51 -0.20 0.63 -13.64
N ILE A 52 0.68 1.61 -13.91
CA ILE A 52 0.35 3.02 -13.73
C ILE A 52 -0.81 3.44 -14.64
N ALA A 53 -0.75 3.08 -15.93
CA ALA A 53 -1.79 3.42 -16.89
C ALA A 53 -3.16 2.81 -16.50
N GLU A 54 -3.17 1.57 -16.03
CA GLU A 54 -4.37 0.89 -15.54
C GLU A 54 -4.91 1.54 -14.26
N LEU A 55 -4.03 1.88 -13.30
CA LEU A 55 -4.45 2.56 -12.07
C LEU A 55 -5.05 3.94 -12.37
N GLU A 56 -4.51 4.67 -13.35
CA GLU A 56 -5.10 5.93 -13.79
C GLU A 56 -6.46 5.73 -14.46
N ALA A 57 -6.61 4.71 -15.29
CA ALA A 57 -7.90 4.36 -15.88
C ALA A 57 -8.92 4.00 -14.78
N ALA A 58 -8.52 3.18 -13.81
CA ALA A 58 -9.34 2.75 -12.68
C ALA A 58 -9.72 3.91 -11.73
N ARG A 59 -8.91 4.96 -11.70
CA ARG A 59 -9.24 6.22 -11.00
C ARG A 59 -10.27 7.03 -11.77
N ARG A 60 -10.12 7.13 -13.10
CA ARG A 60 -11.04 7.89 -13.96
C ARG A 60 -12.43 7.24 -14.06
N ASP A 61 -12.50 5.92 -14.09
CA ASP A 61 -13.77 5.17 -14.18
C ASP A 61 -14.44 4.93 -12.81
N GLY A 62 -13.76 5.26 -11.70
CA GLY A 62 -14.27 5.11 -10.34
C GLY A 62 -14.25 3.67 -9.80
N THR A 63 -13.73 2.70 -10.55
CA THR A 63 -13.62 1.29 -10.11
C THR A 63 -12.71 1.15 -8.89
N LEU A 64 -11.60 1.90 -8.85
CA LEU A 64 -10.67 1.89 -7.72
C LEU A 64 -11.35 2.36 -6.43
N ALA A 65 -12.17 3.41 -6.51
CA ALA A 65 -12.92 3.92 -5.38
C ALA A 65 -13.97 2.91 -4.88
N ARG A 66 -14.62 2.20 -5.80
CA ARG A 66 -15.58 1.13 -5.47
C ARG A 66 -14.91 -0.06 -4.79
N MET A 67 -13.74 -0.47 -5.28
CA MET A 67 -12.93 -1.53 -4.65
C MET A 67 -12.47 -1.15 -3.25
N SER A 68 -12.02 0.10 -3.06
CA SER A 68 -11.58 0.60 -1.75
C SER A 68 -12.72 0.64 -0.73
N ARG A 69 -13.94 1.02 -1.13
CA ARG A 69 -15.09 1.05 -0.23
C ARG A 69 -15.53 -0.34 0.27
N ASN A 70 -15.36 -1.36 -0.56
CA ASN A 70 -15.72 -2.73 -0.23
C ASN A 70 -14.63 -3.47 0.55
N GLN A 71 -13.44 -2.88 0.70
CA GLN A 71 -12.39 -3.39 1.58
C GLN A 71 -12.61 -2.89 3.00
N SER A 72 -13.43 -3.60 3.77
CA SER A 72 -13.39 -3.50 5.22
C SER A 72 -12.11 -4.18 5.71
N TYR A 73 -11.04 -3.42 5.90
CA TYR A 73 -9.87 -3.87 6.64
C TYR A 73 -10.17 -3.73 8.14
N GLU A 74 -10.43 -4.84 8.82
CA GLU A 74 -10.31 -4.86 10.28
C GLU A 74 -8.81 -4.87 10.63
N LEU A 75 -8.35 -3.77 11.21
CA LEU A 75 -7.01 -3.71 11.79
C LEU A 75 -7.00 -4.63 13.01
N GLY A 76 -6.50 -5.86 12.85
CA GLY A 76 -6.46 -6.91 13.88
C GLY A 76 -5.52 -6.66 15.06
N TYR A 77 -5.32 -5.40 15.45
CA TYR A 77 -4.64 -5.06 16.70
C TYR A 77 -5.68 -4.65 17.73
N ASP A 78 -5.72 -5.40 18.83
CA ASP A 78 -6.50 -5.10 20.01
C ASP A 78 -6.06 -3.73 20.56
N MET A 79 -6.81 -2.69 20.22
CA MET A 79 -6.57 -1.36 20.75
C MET A 79 -7.04 -1.38 22.20
N PRO A 80 -6.14 -1.21 23.21
CA PRO A 80 -6.59 -1.07 24.58
C PRO A 80 -7.50 0.15 24.65
N THR A 81 -8.81 -0.10 24.74
CA THR A 81 -9.77 0.95 25.02
C THR A 81 -9.41 1.50 26.38
N ARG A 82 -8.82 2.71 26.40
CA ARG A 82 -8.37 3.38 27.61
C ARG A 82 -9.60 3.82 28.41
N SER A 83 -10.25 2.86 29.07
CA SER A 83 -11.25 3.07 30.09
C SER A 83 -10.58 3.03 31.46
N VAL A 84 -9.68 3.98 31.72
CA VAL A 84 -9.18 4.21 33.07
C VAL A 84 -9.32 5.69 33.40
N GLY A 85 -10.25 5.96 34.31
CA GLY A 85 -10.13 7.06 35.25
C GLY A 85 -10.38 8.44 34.67
N THR A 86 -11.55 8.96 34.98
CA THR A 86 -11.86 10.39 35.03
C THR A 86 -10.68 11.21 35.58
N LYS A 87 -10.48 12.43 35.01
CA LYS A 87 -9.56 13.52 35.43
C LYS A 87 -8.27 13.70 34.61
N ARG A 88 -8.40 13.82 33.28
CA ARG A 88 -7.67 14.84 32.48
C ARG A 88 -8.59 15.30 31.35
N ALA A 89 -9.60 16.07 31.75
CA ALA A 89 -10.48 16.74 30.82
C ALA A 89 -9.72 17.89 30.14
N LYS A 90 -9.97 18.06 28.84
CA LYS A 90 -9.51 19.13 27.95
C LYS A 90 -8.00 19.20 27.75
N GLU A 91 -7.49 18.57 26.69
CA GLU A 91 -6.36 19.14 25.92
C GLU A 91 -6.04 18.30 24.66
N ALA A 92 -6.40 17.01 24.59
CA ALA A 92 -5.92 16.14 23.51
C ALA A 92 -6.98 15.57 22.55
N SER A 93 -8.18 16.15 22.47
CA SER A 93 -9.27 15.61 21.62
C SER A 93 -9.50 16.40 20.32
N ASN A 94 -8.48 17.02 19.74
CA ASN A 94 -8.63 17.80 18.51
C ASN A 94 -7.74 17.32 17.35
N GLY A 95 -7.51 16.01 17.26
CA GLY A 95 -6.94 15.38 16.07
C GLY A 95 -8.03 14.73 15.24
N ASN A 96 -8.71 15.52 14.39
CA ASN A 96 -9.66 15.00 13.41
C ASN A 96 -8.86 14.25 12.32
N ILE A 97 -8.63 12.95 12.51
CA ILE A 97 -7.98 12.08 11.52
C ILE A 97 -9.03 11.69 10.47
N SER A 98 -9.50 12.68 9.71
CA SER A 98 -10.26 12.46 8.48
C SER A 98 -10.33 13.75 7.70
N GLY A 99 -9.50 13.87 6.66
CA GLY A 99 -9.50 15.01 5.75
C GLY A 99 -8.13 15.24 5.14
N SER A 100 -8.11 15.69 3.89
CA SER A 100 -6.95 16.18 3.14
C SER A 100 -6.37 17.48 3.73
N GLY A 101 -6.26 17.56 5.05
CA GLY A 101 -5.64 18.64 5.78
C GLY A 101 -4.16 18.36 5.96
N GLU A 102 -3.34 19.38 5.68
CA GLU A 102 -1.90 19.34 5.90
C GLU A 102 -1.61 18.95 7.36
N LEU A 103 -0.74 17.95 7.56
CA LEU A 103 -0.35 17.49 8.88
C LEU A 103 0.51 18.57 9.54
N VAL A 104 -0.12 19.44 10.31
CA VAL A 104 0.58 20.43 11.13
C VAL A 104 1.03 19.77 12.41
N PHE A 105 2.33 19.46 12.49
CA PHE A 105 2.95 18.99 13.73
C PHE A 105 3.33 20.20 14.58
N GLU A 106 2.79 20.28 15.79
CA GLU A 106 3.24 21.25 16.79
C GLU A 106 4.75 21.07 17.04
N GLY A 107 5.46 22.20 17.16
CA GLY A 107 6.90 22.19 17.41
C GLY A 107 7.27 21.40 18.67
N PRO A 108 8.46 20.81 18.74
CA PRO A 108 8.87 20.00 19.88
C PRO A 108 8.74 20.82 21.17
N ALA A 109 8.11 20.23 22.19
CA ALA A 109 7.95 20.85 23.51
C ALA A 109 9.30 21.40 24.00
N ALA A 110 9.31 22.61 24.55
CA ALA A 110 10.52 23.25 25.05
C ALA A 110 11.24 22.32 26.04
N GLY A 111 12.44 21.84 25.67
CA GLY A 111 13.21 20.86 26.43
C GLY A 111 13.26 19.45 25.85
N ALA A 112 12.59 19.18 24.72
CA ALA A 112 12.76 17.92 24.00
C ALA A 112 14.11 17.87 23.29
N ARG A 113 14.84 16.75 23.42
CA ARG A 113 16.08 16.50 22.68
C ARG A 113 15.83 16.58 21.19
N THR A 114 16.69 17.29 20.47
CA THR A 114 16.53 17.42 19.02
C THR A 114 16.81 16.09 18.34
N ARG A 115 16.24 15.86 17.15
CA ARG A 115 16.53 14.64 16.36
C ARG A 115 18.03 14.48 16.10
N ALA A 116 18.74 15.59 15.85
CA ALA A 116 20.18 15.58 15.63
C ALA A 116 20.95 15.11 16.88
N GLU A 117 20.56 15.62 18.05
CA GLU A 117 21.14 15.22 19.34
C GLU A 117 20.91 13.74 19.63
N VAL A 118 19.71 13.23 19.38
CA VAL A 118 19.40 11.80 19.55
C VAL A 118 20.22 10.93 18.59
N ILE A 119 20.41 11.35 17.34
CA ILE A 119 21.23 10.61 16.37
C ILE A 119 22.69 10.55 16.84
N GLU A 120 23.21 11.66 17.36
CA GLU A 120 24.58 11.75 17.86
C GLU A 120 24.79 10.90 19.12
N GLU A 121 23.82 10.91 20.04
CA GLU A 121 23.82 10.03 21.21
C GLU A 121 23.79 8.55 20.80
N LEU A 122 22.96 8.19 19.82
CA LEU A 122 22.91 6.82 19.29
C LEU A 122 24.19 6.42 18.56
N ARG A 123 24.88 7.34 17.88
CA ARG A 123 26.18 7.09 17.25
C ARG A 123 27.23 6.76 18.33
N ARG A 124 27.32 7.57 19.38
CA ARG A 124 28.23 7.33 20.51
C ARG A 124 27.94 5.99 21.19
N ALA A 125 26.67 5.69 21.45
CA ALA A 125 26.25 4.43 22.05
C ALA A 125 26.54 3.19 21.17
N ARG A 126 26.71 3.36 19.86
CA ARG A 126 27.15 2.31 18.95
C ARG A 126 28.66 2.12 19.01
N GLU A 127 29.41 3.22 19.08
CA GLU A 127 30.88 3.23 19.15
C GLU A 127 31.42 2.71 20.48
N ASP A 128 30.81 3.07 21.60
CA ASP A 128 31.16 2.56 22.94
C ASP A 128 30.62 1.15 23.21
N GLY A 129 29.80 0.61 22.30
CA GLY A 129 29.20 -0.71 22.38
C GLY A 129 28.06 -0.85 23.39
N SER A 130 27.65 0.23 24.07
CA SER A 130 26.54 0.25 25.03
C SER A 130 25.23 -0.20 24.39
N LEU A 131 24.94 0.27 23.17
CA LEU A 131 23.75 -0.11 22.41
C LEU A 131 23.73 -1.61 22.08
N ARG A 132 24.90 -2.19 21.78
CA ARG A 132 25.03 -3.63 21.53
C ARG A 132 24.75 -4.43 22.79
N ARG A 133 25.35 -4.05 23.92
CA ARG A 133 25.13 -4.72 25.22
C ARG A 133 23.66 -4.68 25.64
N MET A 134 23.01 -3.52 25.50
CA MET A 134 21.57 -3.38 25.77
C MET A 134 20.69 -4.26 24.87
N ASN A 135 21.09 -4.48 23.63
CA ASN A 135 20.35 -5.33 22.70
C ASN A 135 20.59 -6.83 22.99
N THR A 136 21.85 -7.22 23.24
CA THR A 136 22.22 -8.61 23.56
C THR A 136 21.66 -9.08 24.90
N ASN A 137 21.61 -8.21 25.92
CA ASN A 137 21.01 -8.52 27.22
C ASN A 137 19.47 -8.50 27.20
N ARG A 138 18.84 -8.16 26.07
CA ARG A 138 17.37 -8.14 25.90
C ARG A 138 16.82 -9.42 25.28
N GLY A 139 17.69 -10.39 24.97
CA GLY A 139 17.27 -11.74 24.61
C GLY A 139 16.74 -12.46 25.84
N TYR A 140 15.43 -12.71 25.86
CA TYR A 140 14.85 -13.82 26.61
C TYR A 140 15.12 -15.12 25.86
#